data_AF-A0A970U824-F1
#
_entry.id   AF-A0A970U824-F1
#
_cell.length_a   1.000
_cell.length_b   1.000
_cell.length_c   1.000
_cell.angle_alpha   90.00
_cell.angle_beta   90.00
_cell.angle_gamma   90.00
#
_symmetry.space_group_name_H-M   'P 1'
#
loop_
_entity.id
_entity.type
_entity.pdbx_description
1 polymer ?
#
loop_
_entity_poly.entity_id
_entity_poly.type
_entity_poly.pdbx_seq_one_letter_code
_entity_poly.pdbx_strand_id
1 'polypeptide(L)' 'MKKDIKHLSLRIDSELLSQFQYVAKYDDRSLNWLLLSLVKKSIAEFEETHGKIPKKGED' A
#
# COMPACT_ATOMS: atom_id res chain seq x y z
N MET A 1 16.80 -5.11 13.00
CA MET A 1 15.96 -6.16 12.39
C MET A 1 15.90 -5.94 10.88
N LYS A 2 16.36 -6.89 10.07
CA LYS A 2 16.18 -6.83 8.61
C LYS A 2 14.68 -6.84 8.33
N LYS A 3 14.15 -5.77 7.71
CA LYS A 3 12.81 -5.82 7.14
C LYS A 3 12.88 -6.79 5.96
N ASP A 4 12.11 -7.87 6.03
CA ASP A 4 11.94 -8.79 4.90
C ASP A 4 11.15 -8.04 3.83
N ILE A 5 11.87 -7.40 2.91
CA ILE A 5 11.26 -6.65 1.80
C ILE A 5 10.86 -7.69 0.76
N LYS A 6 9.55 -7.87 0.57
CA LYS A 6 9.01 -8.73 -0.47
C LYS A 6 8.65 -7.91 -1.71
N HIS A 7 8.95 -8.45 -2.88
CA HIS A 7 8.43 -7.92 -4.13
C HIS A 7 6.95 -8.26 -4.28
N LEU A 8 6.15 -7.27 -4.66
CA LEU A 8 4.73 -7.42 -4.95
C LEU A 8 4.50 -7.11 -6.44
N SER A 9 4.00 -8.10 -7.18
CA SER A 9 3.53 -7.90 -8.55
C SER A 9 2.02 -7.71 -8.54
N LEU A 10 1.56 -6.60 -9.13
CA LEU A 10 0.14 -6.26 -9.24
C LEU A 10 -0.28 -6.27 -10.71
N ARG A 11 -1.43 -6.86 -11.02
CA ARG A 11 -2.10 -6.68 -12.33
C ARG A 11 -3.03 -5.48 -12.21
N ILE A 12 -2.80 -4.48 -13.06
CA ILE A 12 -3.55 -3.24 -13.09
C ILE A 12 -3.77 -2.83 -14.55
N ASP A 13 -4.90 -2.21 -14.82
CA ASP A 13 -5.16 -1.62 -16.12
C ASP A 13 -4.15 -0.50 -16.45
N SER A 14 -3.80 -0.36 -17.73
CA SER A 14 -2.78 0.60 -18.18
C SER A 14 -3.22 2.05 -17.99
N GLU A 15 -4.50 2.35 -18.18
CA GLU A 15 -5.04 3.69 -18.00
C GLU A 15 -5.02 4.07 -16.52
N LEU A 16 -5.46 3.14 -15.66
CA LEU A 16 -5.43 3.34 -14.21
C LEU A 16 -4.00 3.53 -13.68
N LEU A 17 -3.03 2.75 -14.20
CA LEU A 17 -1.63 2.91 -13.84
C LEU A 17 -1.07 4.27 -14.26
N SER A 18 -1.50 4.80 -15.41
CA SER A 18 -1.10 6.13 -15.89
C SER A 18 -1.65 7.24 -15.00
N GLN A 19 -2.95 7.17 -14.66
CA GLN A 19 -3.58 8.09 -13.72
C GLN A 19 -2.91 8.05 -12.35
N PHE A 20 -2.61 6.85 -11.84
CA PHE A 20 -1.95 6.70 -10.55
C PHE A 20 -0.53 7.30 -10.55
N GLN A 21 0.22 7.14 -11.64
CA GLN A 21 1.52 7.79 -11.81
C GLN A 21 1.42 9.31 -11.86
N TYR A 22 0.39 9.86 -12.50
CA TYR A 22 0.17 11.29 -12.56
C TYR A 22 -0.04 11.87 -11.14
N VAL A 23 -0.90 11.24 -10.34
CA VAL A 23 -1.15 11.65 -8.94
C VAL A 23 0.11 11.55 -8.10
N ALA A 24 0.86 10.45 -8.19
CA ALA A 24 2.10 10.30 -7.43
C ALA A 24 3.12 11.40 -7.78
N LYS A 25 3.26 11.75 -9.06
CA LYS A 25 4.15 12.83 -9.52
C LYS A 25 3.70 14.19 -9.03
N TYR A 26 2.39 14.45 -9.00
CA TYR A 26 1.84 15.71 -8.47
C TYR A 26 2.26 15.93 -7.01
N ASP A 27 2.28 14.87 -6.20
CA ASP A 27 2.69 14.92 -4.79
C ASP A 27 4.23 14.87 -4.57
N ASP A 28 5.03 14.85 -5.65
CA ASP A 28 6.48 14.60 -5.64
C ASP A 28 6.86 13.29 -4.93
N ARG A 29 6.07 12.24 -5.17
CA ARG A 29 6.24 10.91 -4.58
C ARG A 29 6.40 9.84 -5.64
N SER A 30 7.09 8.76 -5.26
CA SER A 30 7.12 7.58 -6.10
C SER A 30 5.79 6.84 -6.03
N LEU A 31 5.43 6.17 -7.12
CA LEU A 31 4.25 5.30 -7.20
C LEU A 31 4.20 4.30 -6.04
N ASN A 32 5.35 3.70 -5.73
CA ASN A 32 5.50 2.74 -4.65
C ASN A 32 5.26 3.37 -3.27
N TRP A 33 5.74 4.60 -3.05
CA TRP A 33 5.48 5.31 -1.79
C TRP A 33 3.97 5.57 -1.61
N LEU A 34 3.30 6.04 -2.67
CA LEU A 34 1.87 6.32 -2.63
C LEU A 34 1.06 5.03 -2.40
N LEU A 35 1.40 3.94 -3.11
CA LEU A 35 0.76 2.65 -2.95
C LEU A 35 0.90 2.12 -1.51
N LEU A 36 2.11 2.17 -0.95
CA LEU A 36 2.37 1.76 0.42
C LEU A 36 1.62 2.62 1.44
N SER A 37 1.47 3.91 1.17
CA SER A 37 0.70 4.83 2.02
C SER A 37 -0.79 4.45 2.02
N LEU A 38 -1.37 4.22 0.82
CA LEU A 38 -2.76 3.80 0.67
C LEU A 38 -3.03 2.46 1.34
N VAL A 39 -2.15 1.47 1.18
CA VAL A 39 -2.28 0.16 1.85
C VAL A 39 -2.27 0.31 3.37
N LYS A 40 -1.35 1.12 3.92
CA LYS A 40 -1.30 1.37 5.37
C LYS A 40 -2.54 2.07 5.88
N LYS A 41 -3.04 3.06 5.13
CA LYS A 41 -4.25 3.79 5.48
C LYS A 41 -5.46 2.85 5.51
N SER A 42 -5.60 2.00 4.48
CA SER A 42 -6.68 1.01 4.40
C SER A 42 -6.64 0.01 5.56
N ILE A 43 -5.45 -0.43 5.98
CA ILE A 43 -5.29 -1.28 7.17
C ILE A 43 -5.71 -0.54 8.43
N ALA A 44 -5.27 0.71 8.61
CA ALA A 44 -5.61 1.50 9.79
C ALA A 44 -7.13 1.77 9.89
N GLU A 45 -7.77 2.13 8.78
CA GLU A 45 -9.23 2.33 8.70
C GLU A 45 -9.99 1.03 9.01
N PHE A 46 -9.48 -0.11 8.54
CA PHE A 46 -10.04 -1.41 8.87
C PHE A 46 -9.89 -1.73 10.37
N GLU A 47 -8.71 -1.51 10.95
CA GLU A 47 -8.43 -1.76 12.36
C GLU A 47 -9.24 -0.87 13.31
N GLU A 48 -9.51 0.37 12.90
CA GLU A 48 -10.38 1.29 13.64
C GLU A 48 -11.83 0.78 13.69
N THR A 49 -12.31 0.21 12.59
CA THR A 49 -13.71 -0.23 12.47
C THR A 49 -13.95 -1.65 13.01
N HIS A 50 -13.00 -2.57 12.82
CA HIS A 50 -13.17 -4.01 13.10
C HIS A 50 -12.28 -4.54 14.22
N GLY A 51 -11.38 -3.71 14.77
CA GLY A 51 -10.37 -4.13 15.72
C GLY A 51 -9.07 -4.59 15.05
N LYS A 52 -8.02 -4.80 15.86
CA LYS A 52 -6.66 -5.05 15.37
C LYS A 52 -6.55 -6.35 14.58
N ILE A 53 -5.81 -6.29 13.47
CA ILE A 53 -5.53 -7.49 12.67
C ILE A 53 -4.45 -8.30 13.40
N PRO A 54 -4.62 -9.63 13.58
CA PRO A 54 -3.59 -10.47 14.17
C PRO A 54 -2.34 -10.49 13.29
N LYS A 55 -1.17 -10.25 13.89
CA LYS A 55 0.10 -10.32 13.17
C LYS A 55 0.47 -11.79 12.98
N LYS A 56 0.82 -12.15 11.74
CA LYS A 56 1.28 -13.51 11.40
C LYS A 56 2.48 -13.88 12.28
N GLY A 57 2.28 -14.77 13.26
CA GLY A 57 3.31 -15.21 14.22
C GLY A 57 2.86 -15.31 15.69
N GLU A 58 1.62 -14.99 16.04
CA GLU A 58 1.00 -15.32 17.34
C GLU A 58 -0.06 -16.42 17.16
N ASP A 59 0.42 -17.63 16.85
CA ASP A 59 -0.18 -18.93 17.14
C ASP A 59 0.97 -19.89 17.50
#